data_AF-A0A8K9X642-F1
#
_entry.id   AF-A0A8K9X642-F1
#
_cell.length_a   1.000
_cell.length_b   1.000
_cell.length_c   1.000
_cell.angle_alpha   90.00
_cell.angle_beta   90.00
_cell.angle_gamma   90.00
#
_symmetry.space_group_name_H-M   'P 1'
#
loop_
_entity.id
_entity.type
_entity.pdbx_description
1 polymer ?
#
loop_
_entity_poly.entity_id
_entity_poly.type
_entity_poly.pdbx_seq_one_letter_code
_entity_poly.pdbx_strand_id
1 'polypeptide(L)'
;MSPDPDGGTQLLFCILEFLFHLVSFYFSLYLTRQVTEEQILLYSDGQTRTMPGQLCYGGTHNMYREYRDLTTSAAVTQCYRDMGARHRARAHSIHIMKVQEIAANKCRRPAIKQFHDSKIKFPLPHRVLRRQHKPRFTTKRPNTFF
;
A
#
# COMPACT_ATOMS: atom_id res chain seq x y z
N MET A 1 -57.53 -16.01 -3.22
CA MET A 1 -56.53 -15.80 -4.28
C MET A 1 -55.39 -15.01 -3.65
N SER A 2 -54.50 -15.71 -2.95
CA SER A 2 -53.38 -15.11 -2.22
C SER A 2 -52.12 -15.38 -3.04
N PRO A 3 -51.32 -14.37 -3.41
CA PRO A 3 -50.16 -14.58 -4.28
C PRO A 3 -48.94 -15.06 -3.49
N ASP A 4 -48.19 -15.99 -4.08
CA ASP A 4 -47.00 -16.63 -3.52
C ASP A 4 -45.77 -15.68 -3.42
N PRO A 5 -44.89 -15.83 -2.42
CA PRO A 5 -43.83 -14.87 -2.11
C PRO A 5 -42.41 -15.30 -2.57
N ASP A 6 -42.22 -15.81 -3.79
CA ASP A 6 -40.90 -16.39 -4.19
C ASP A 6 -40.10 -15.59 -5.24
N GLY A 7 -40.65 -14.49 -5.79
CA GLY A 7 -39.99 -13.72 -6.86
C GLY A 7 -38.99 -12.65 -6.40
N GLY A 8 -39.17 -12.09 -5.19
CA GLY A 8 -38.39 -10.93 -4.72
C GLY A 8 -37.01 -11.28 -4.15
N THR A 9 -36.86 -12.48 -3.59
CA THR A 9 -35.61 -12.95 -2.98
C THR A 9 -34.57 -13.36 -4.02
N GLN A 10 -34.99 -13.89 -5.18
CA GLN A 10 -34.09 -14.30 -6.27
C GLN A 10 -33.45 -13.10 -6.97
N LEU A 11 -34.18 -11.99 -7.12
CA LEU A 11 -33.70 -10.75 -7.72
C LEU A 11 -32.65 -10.06 -6.84
N LEU A 12 -32.89 -10.05 -5.52
CA LEU A 12 -31.91 -9.57 -4.53
C LEU A 12 -30.66 -10.45 -4.50
N PHE A 13 -30.80 -11.77 -4.61
CA PHE A 13 -29.67 -12.70 -4.67
C PHE A 13 -28.83 -12.50 -5.93
N CYS A 14 -29.47 -12.32 -7.10
CA CYS A 14 -28.78 -12.04 -8.36
C CYS A 14 -28.04 -10.70 -8.32
N ILE A 15 -28.62 -9.64 -7.74
CA ILE A 15 -27.97 -8.32 -7.63
C ILE A 15 -26.78 -8.37 -6.66
N LEU A 16 -26.88 -9.13 -5.56
CA LEU A 16 -25.78 -9.32 -4.60
C LEU A 16 -24.63 -10.13 -5.19
N GLU A 17 -24.91 -11.21 -5.92
CA GLU A 17 -23.90 -12.00 -6.66
C GLU A 17 -23.24 -11.17 -7.78
N PHE A 18 -24.00 -10.35 -8.50
CA PHE A 18 -23.46 -9.47 -9.55
C PHE A 18 -22.56 -8.37 -8.98
N LEU A 19 -22.94 -7.80 -7.82
CA LEU A 19 -22.09 -6.87 -7.06
C LEU A 19 -20.84 -7.56 -6.50
N PHE A 20 -20.94 -8.81 -6.05
CA PHE A 20 -19.79 -9.57 -5.55
C PHE A 20 -18.78 -9.86 -6.67
N HIS A 21 -19.26 -10.24 -7.85
CA HIS A 21 -18.42 -10.41 -9.04
C HIS A 21 -17.83 -9.09 -9.54
N LEU A 22 -18.60 -7.99 -9.53
CA LEU A 22 -18.06 -6.66 -9.89
C LEU A 22 -16.98 -6.19 -8.91
N VAL A 23 -17.17 -6.38 -7.59
CA VAL A 23 -16.16 -5.99 -6.58
C VAL A 23 -14.92 -6.87 -6.65
N SER A 24 -15.07 -8.18 -6.89
CA SER A 24 -13.95 -9.10 -7.08
C SER A 24 -13.18 -8.83 -8.38
N PHE A 25 -13.90 -8.52 -9.46
CA PHE A 25 -13.30 -8.11 -10.74
C PHE A 25 -12.61 -6.75 -10.63
N TYR A 26 -13.20 -5.79 -9.90
CA TYR A 26 -12.58 -4.49 -9.63
C TYR A 26 -11.31 -4.64 -8.78
N PHE A 27 -11.30 -5.53 -7.79
CA PHE A 27 -10.14 -5.82 -6.95
C PHE A 27 -9.03 -6.55 -7.73
N SER A 28 -9.39 -7.47 -8.62
CA SER A 28 -8.43 -8.16 -9.50
C SER A 28 -7.86 -7.23 -10.58
N LEU A 29 -8.67 -6.33 -11.14
CA LEU A 29 -8.23 -5.37 -12.16
C LEU A 29 -7.36 -4.25 -11.53
N TYR A 30 -7.60 -3.89 -10.26
CA TYR A 30 -6.78 -2.92 -9.52
C TYR A 30 -5.39 -3.48 -9.20
N LEU A 31 -5.23 -4.80 -9.09
CA LEU A 31 -3.94 -5.44 -8.86
C LEU A 31 -3.12 -5.63 -10.17
N THR A 32 -3.78 -5.67 -11.33
CA THR A 32 -3.13 -5.85 -12.65
C THR A 32 -3.02 -4.57 -13.49
N ARG A 33 -3.61 -3.44 -13.06
CA ARG A 33 -3.43 -2.15 -13.74
C ARG A 33 -2.12 -1.50 -13.32
N GLN A 34 -1.17 -1.51 -14.27
CA GLN A 34 0.12 -0.82 -14.32
C GLN A 34 0.57 -0.18 -13.01
N VAL A 35 1.27 -1.00 -12.22
CA VAL A 35 2.10 -0.50 -11.14
C VAL A 35 3.38 0.04 -11.77
N THR A 36 3.48 1.36 -11.89
CA THR A 36 4.69 2.03 -12.37
C THR A 36 5.69 2.07 -11.22
N GLU A 37 6.79 1.37 -11.40
CA GLU A 37 7.86 1.38 -10.40
C GLU A 37 8.73 2.58 -10.66
N GLU A 38 8.89 3.44 -9.66
CA GLU A 38 9.58 4.71 -9.85
C GLU A 38 10.90 4.77 -9.11
N GLN A 39 11.94 5.10 -9.88
CA GLN A 39 13.22 5.58 -9.44
C GLN A 39 13.05 6.99 -8.90
N ILE A 40 13.34 7.19 -7.62
CA ILE A 40 13.47 8.53 -7.07
C ILE A 40 14.91 8.69 -6.57
N LEU A 41 15.64 9.59 -7.24
CA LEU A 41 16.94 10.08 -6.79
C LEU A 41 16.70 11.32 -5.94
N LEU A 42 17.11 11.25 -4.68
CA LEU A 42 16.93 12.29 -3.67
C LEU A 42 18.25 12.78 -3.16
N TYR A 43 18.29 14.07 -2.82
CA TYR A 43 19.23 14.63 -1.88
C TYR A 43 18.47 14.88 -0.57
N SER A 44 18.95 14.33 0.54
CA SER A 44 18.42 14.68 1.85
C SER A 44 19.46 15.41 2.68
N ASP A 45 19.10 16.60 3.16
CA ASP A 45 19.77 17.28 4.25
C ASP A 45 19.27 16.63 5.54
N GLY A 46 19.92 15.52 5.91
CA GLY A 46 19.55 14.70 7.04
C GLY A 46 20.63 14.76 8.12
N GLN A 47 20.33 15.46 9.22
CA GLN A 47 21.07 15.34 10.48
C GLN A 47 21.05 13.88 10.97
N THR A 48 22.09 13.10 10.66
CA THR A 48 22.21 11.71 11.13
C THR A 48 22.52 11.70 12.63
N ARG A 49 21.56 11.24 13.44
CA ARG A 49 21.82 10.86 14.83
C ARG A 49 21.54 9.38 15.01
N THR A 50 22.59 8.58 14.89
CA THR A 50 22.69 7.23 15.44
C THR A 50 23.84 7.22 16.43
N MET A 51 23.57 6.88 17.69
CA MET A 51 24.57 6.58 18.74
C MET A 51 23.97 5.51 19.68
N PRO A 52 24.79 4.59 20.24
CA PRO A 52 26.19 4.80 20.63
C PRO A 52 27.20 4.00 19.80
N GLY A 53 28.22 4.69 19.32
CA GLY A 53 29.28 4.17 18.45
C GLY A 53 29.53 5.14 17.30
N GLN A 54 30.16 6.27 17.64
CA GLN A 54 30.50 7.44 16.82
C GLN A 54 30.47 7.23 15.30
N LEU A 55 29.61 7.97 14.58
CA LEU A 55 29.98 8.80 13.42
C LEU A 55 28.80 9.75 13.08
N CYS A 56 28.85 10.98 13.58
CA CYS A 56 27.99 12.07 13.11
C CYS A 56 28.54 12.55 11.76
N TYR A 57 27.93 12.15 10.65
CA TYR A 57 28.12 12.84 9.37
C TYR A 57 26.88 13.70 9.13
N GLY A 58 26.85 14.86 9.79
CA GLY A 58 25.88 15.92 9.50
C GLY A 58 26.19 16.51 8.14
N GLY A 59 25.66 15.89 7.10
CA GLY A 59 25.90 16.26 5.72
C GLY A 59 24.69 15.97 4.87
N THR A 60 24.81 16.41 3.64
CA THR A 60 23.81 16.26 2.63
C THR A 60 24.08 14.98 1.83
N HIS A 61 23.12 14.06 1.79
CA HIS A 61 23.36 12.72 1.25
C HIS A 61 22.50 12.44 0.03
N ASN A 62 23.15 11.93 -1.02
CA ASN A 62 22.47 11.35 -2.18
C ASN A 62 21.91 9.98 -1.83
N MET A 63 20.63 9.79 -2.11
CA MET A 63 19.93 8.53 -1.91
C MET A 63 19.19 8.11 -3.18
N TYR A 64 19.37 6.84 -3.51
CA TYR A 64 18.57 6.15 -4.50
C TYR A 64 17.49 5.32 -3.82
N ARG A 65 16.23 5.60 -4.15
CA ARG A 65 15.07 4.86 -3.63
C ARG A 65 14.16 4.46 -4.76
N GLU A 66 13.49 3.35 -4.56
CA GLU A 66 12.51 2.80 -5.48
C GLU A 66 11.19 2.72 -4.72
N TYR A 67 10.09 3.05 -5.38
CA TYR A 67 8.74 2.91 -4.86
C TYR A 67 7.86 2.22 -5.89
N ARG A 68 6.85 1.50 -5.40
CA ARG A 68 5.92 0.72 -6.20
C ARG A 68 4.52 1.31 -5.99
N ASP A 69 4.08 2.15 -6.91
CA ASP A 69 2.79 2.85 -6.85
C ASP A 69 2.15 2.96 -8.25
N LEU A 70 0.94 3.50 -8.35
CA LEU A 70 0.23 3.69 -9.62
C LEU A 70 0.51 5.04 -10.28
N THR A 71 0.98 6.03 -9.51
CA THR A 71 1.23 7.39 -10.00
C THR A 71 2.49 7.99 -9.41
N THR A 72 3.10 8.90 -10.18
CA THR A 72 4.30 9.64 -9.76
C THR A 72 4.11 10.48 -8.52
N SER A 73 2.96 11.13 -8.40
CA SER A 73 2.62 11.93 -7.23
C SER A 73 2.47 11.09 -5.96
N ALA A 74 1.92 9.87 -6.07
CA ALA A 74 1.77 8.96 -4.94
C ALA A 74 3.12 8.36 -4.52
N ALA A 75 3.97 7.98 -5.48
CA ALA A 75 5.35 7.54 -5.23
C ALA A 75 6.19 8.63 -4.53
N VAL A 76 6.09 9.90 -4.97
CA VAL A 76 6.74 11.04 -4.30
C VAL A 76 6.18 11.28 -2.90
N THR A 77 4.86 11.13 -2.70
CA THR A 77 4.24 11.26 -1.38
C THR A 77 4.74 10.17 -0.43
N GLN A 78 4.80 8.92 -0.90
CA GLN A 78 5.36 7.81 -0.14
C GLN A 78 6.83 8.08 0.21
N CYS A 79 7.57 8.69 -0.71
CA CYS A 79 8.94 9.09 -0.50
C CYS A 79 9.12 10.09 0.65
N TYR A 80 8.33 11.17 0.69
CA TYR A 80 8.36 12.12 1.81
C TYR A 80 8.03 11.46 3.14
N ARG A 81 7.03 10.57 3.19
CA ARG A 81 6.63 9.86 4.41
C ARG A 81 7.73 8.91 4.90
N ASP A 82 8.37 8.19 3.98
CA ASP A 82 9.43 7.24 4.32
C ASP A 82 10.70 7.93 4.82
N MET A 83 11.05 9.06 4.20
CA MET A 83 12.17 9.90 4.60
C MET A 83 11.96 10.51 6.00
N GLY A 84 10.73 10.94 6.31
CA GLY A 84 10.35 11.38 7.65
C GLY A 84 10.38 10.25 8.68
N ALA A 85 9.90 9.04 8.32
CA ALA A 85 9.83 7.91 9.24
C ALA A 85 11.21 7.33 9.60
N ARG A 86 12.09 7.14 8.60
CA ARG A 86 13.39 6.47 8.81
C ARG A 86 14.50 7.42 9.23
N HIS A 87 14.52 8.61 8.66
CA HIS A 87 15.63 9.55 8.79
C HIS A 87 15.23 10.87 9.45
N ARG A 88 13.96 11.02 9.85
CA ARG A 88 13.42 12.26 10.43
C ARG A 88 13.67 13.49 9.54
N ALA A 89 13.79 13.27 8.23
CA ALA A 89 13.97 14.33 7.25
C ALA A 89 12.65 15.05 7.05
N ARG A 90 12.69 16.39 6.97
CA ARG A 90 11.51 17.23 6.77
C ARG A 90 11.34 17.51 5.29
N ALA A 91 10.14 17.88 4.86
CA ALA A 91 9.86 18.12 3.44
C ALA A 91 10.78 19.20 2.82
N HIS A 92 11.11 20.26 3.57
CA HIS A 92 12.03 21.32 3.12
C HIS A 92 13.49 20.88 3.01
N SER A 93 13.86 19.74 3.62
CA SER A 93 15.24 19.24 3.64
C SER A 93 15.45 18.13 2.59
N ILE A 94 14.42 17.80 1.81
CA ILE A 94 14.45 16.75 0.79
C ILE A 94 14.30 17.40 -0.58
N HIS A 95 15.32 17.25 -1.42
CA HIS A 95 15.31 17.71 -2.80
C HIS A 95 15.22 16.50 -3.73
N ILE A 96 14.18 16.48 -4.57
CA ILE A 96 13.98 15.43 -5.57
C ILE A 96 14.68 15.84 -6.86
N MET A 97 15.66 15.05 -7.31
CA MET A 97 16.43 15.38 -8.51
C MET A 97 15.79 14.81 -9.77
N LYS A 98 15.41 13.54 -9.70
CA LYS A 98 14.84 12.82 -10.84
C LYS A 98 13.86 11.78 -10.35
N VAL A 99 12.71 11.77 -11.01
CA VAL A 99 11.70 10.71 -10.92
C VAL A 99 11.63 10.05 -12.29
N GLN A 100 11.70 8.73 -12.34
CA GLN A 100 11.64 7.99 -13.60
C GLN A 100 11.02 6.62 -13.38
N GLU A 101 10.16 6.18 -14.30
CA GLU A 101 9.65 4.82 -14.31
C GLU A 101 10.75 3.80 -14.69
N ILE A 102 10.82 2.70 -13.96
CA ILE A 102 11.75 1.60 -14.12
C ILE A 102 10.97 0.35 -14.55
N ALA A 103 11.49 -0.37 -15.53
CA ALA A 103 10.99 -1.71 -15.87
C ALA A 103 11.39 -2.73 -14.78
N ALA A 104 10.51 -3.70 -14.47
CA ALA A 104 10.70 -4.69 -13.40
C ALA A 104 12.10 -5.35 -13.36
N ASN A 105 12.66 -5.66 -14.54
CA ASN A 105 13.98 -6.30 -14.66
C ASN A 105 15.15 -5.44 -14.13
N LYS A 106 14.99 -4.11 -14.10
CA LYS A 106 16.04 -3.16 -13.70
C LYS A 106 15.95 -2.72 -12.24
N CYS A 107 14.93 -3.17 -11.50
CA CYS A 107 14.77 -2.83 -10.10
C CYS A 107 15.89 -3.46 -9.26
N ARG A 108 16.30 -2.79 -8.19
CA ARG A 108 17.44 -3.20 -7.36
C ARG A 108 17.00 -3.57 -5.95
N ARG A 109 15.91 -2.99 -5.43
CA ARG A 109 15.48 -3.20 -4.04
C ARG A 109 14.73 -4.52 -3.86
N PRO A 110 15.15 -5.42 -2.95
CA PRO A 110 14.51 -6.73 -2.76
C PRO A 110 13.05 -6.60 -2.28
N ALA A 111 12.74 -5.56 -1.51
CA ALA A 111 11.39 -5.27 -1.04
C ALA A 111 10.38 -4.99 -2.17
N ILE A 112 10.87 -4.60 -3.35
CA ILE A 112 10.03 -4.40 -4.55
C ILE A 112 10.04 -5.64 -5.41
N LYS A 113 11.22 -6.24 -5.61
CA LYS A 113 11.39 -7.48 -6.39
C LYS A 113 10.50 -8.62 -5.92
N GLN A 114 10.23 -8.74 -4.63
CA GLN A 114 9.35 -9.78 -4.10
C GLN A 114 7.93 -9.76 -4.69
N PHE A 115 7.48 -8.62 -5.22
CA PHE A 115 6.16 -8.45 -5.83
C PHE A 115 6.16 -8.68 -7.35
N HIS A 116 7.29 -9.06 -7.96
CA HIS A 116 7.43 -9.29 -9.41
C HIS A 116 7.06 -10.70 -9.85
N ASP A 117 6.12 -11.34 -9.17
CA ASP A 117 5.62 -12.66 -9.55
C ASP A 117 4.17 -12.59 -10.02
N SER A 118 3.93 -13.03 -11.25
CA SER A 118 2.60 -13.15 -11.84
C SER A 118 1.67 -14.11 -11.08
N LYS A 119 2.23 -15.08 -10.35
CA LYS A 119 1.48 -16.10 -9.60
C LYS A 119 1.50 -15.84 -8.09
N ILE A 120 1.84 -14.62 -7.67
CA ILE A 120 1.91 -14.26 -6.26
C ILE A 120 0.56 -14.44 -5.56
N LYS A 121 0.56 -15.15 -4.43
CA LYS A 121 -0.59 -15.36 -3.57
C LYS A 121 -0.16 -15.23 -2.13
N PHE A 122 -0.92 -14.48 -1.34
CA PHE A 122 -0.69 -14.35 0.09
C PHE A 122 -2.02 -14.44 0.84
N PRO A 123 -2.12 -15.27 1.90
CA PRO A 123 -3.24 -15.17 2.83
C PRO A 123 -3.10 -13.90 3.68
N LEU A 124 -4.21 -13.40 4.21
CA LEU A 124 -4.21 -12.35 5.22
C LEU A 124 -4.40 -13.00 6.60
N PRO A 125 -3.31 -13.33 7.33
CA PRO A 125 -3.37 -14.22 8.49
C PRO A 125 -4.11 -13.62 9.69
N HIS A 126 -4.04 -12.30 9.87
CA HIS A 126 -4.67 -11.62 10.99
C HIS A 126 -5.39 -10.36 10.51
N ARG A 127 -6.72 -10.36 10.59
CA ARG A 127 -7.56 -9.23 10.17
C ARG A 127 -8.07 -8.47 11.40
N VAL A 128 -7.48 -7.30 11.65
CA VAL A 128 -7.90 -6.43 12.76
C VAL A 128 -9.25 -5.78 12.45
N LEU A 129 -10.22 -5.94 13.35
CA LEU A 129 -11.48 -5.22 13.29
C LEU A 129 -11.22 -3.71 13.47
N ARG A 130 -11.46 -2.92 12.42
CA ARG A 130 -11.29 -1.45 12.47
C ARG A 130 -12.44 -0.74 13.18
N ARG A 131 -13.65 -1.30 13.14
CA ARG A 131 -14.86 -0.72 13.75
C ARG A 131 -15.02 -1.15 15.21
N GLN A 132 -14.04 -0.79 16.04
CA GLN A 132 -14.02 -1.20 17.45
C GLN A 132 -15.13 -0.54 18.29
N HIS A 133 -15.64 0.62 17.86
CA HIS A 133 -16.60 1.42 18.63
C HIS A 133 -18.05 1.24 18.14
N LYS A 134 -18.31 0.29 17.24
CA LYS A 134 -19.64 0.03 16.67
C LYS A 134 -19.86 -1.50 16.52
N PRO A 135 -20.42 -2.18 17.55
CA PRO A 135 -20.83 -1.67 18.86
C PRO A 135 -19.64 -1.44 19.79
N ARG A 136 -19.75 -0.47 20.71
CA ARG A 136 -18.70 -0.19 21.71
C ARG A 136 -18.59 -1.29 22.77
N PHE A 137 -19.72 -1.90 23.12
CA PHE A 137 -19.80 -3.00 24.06
C PHE A 137 -20.53 -4.16 23.39
N THR A 138 -19.96 -5.36 23.50
CA THR A 138 -20.54 -6.59 22.97
C THR A 138 -20.10 -7.75 23.84
N THR A 139 -20.96 -8.76 23.96
CA THR A 139 -20.68 -9.98 24.72
C THR A 139 -19.76 -10.93 23.95
N LYS A 140 -19.72 -10.83 22.62
CA LYS A 140 -18.92 -11.71 21.75
C LYS A 140 -17.54 -11.10 21.47
N ARG A 141 -16.48 -11.88 21.65
CA ARG A 141 -15.13 -11.47 21.26
C ARG A 141 -14.99 -11.39 19.73
N PRO A 142 -14.23 -10.41 19.19
CA PRO A 142 -14.01 -10.32 17.76
C PRO A 142 -13.17 -11.51 17.26
N ASN A 143 -13.61 -12.13 16.15
CA ASN A 143 -12.80 -13.10 15.43
C ASN A 143 -11.86 -12.38 14.45
N THR A 144 -10.60 -12.82 14.40
CA THR A 144 -9.55 -12.22 13.55
C THR A 144 -9.00 -13.18 12.48
N PHE A 145 -9.44 -14.44 12.49
CA PHE A 145 -9.11 -15.47 11.51
C PHE A 145 -10.33 -15.74 10.60
N PHE A 146 -10.15 -15.55 9.29
CA PHE A 146 -11.19 -15.64 8.25
C PHE A 146 -10.69 -16.44 7.06
#